data_AF-A0AA39S5Q9-F1
#
_entry.id   AF-A0AA39S5Q9-F1
#
_cell.length_a   1.000
_cell.length_b   1.000
_cell.length_c   1.000
_cell.angle_alpha   90.00
_cell.angle_beta   90.00
_cell.angle_gamma   90.00
#
_symmetry.space_group_name_H-M   'P 1'
#
loop_
_entity.id
_entity.type
_entity.pdbx_description
1 polymer ?
#
loop_
_entity_poly.entity_id
_entity_poly.type
_entity_poly.pdbx_seq_one_letter_code
_entity_poly.pdbx_strand_id
1 'polypeptide(L)'
;MAKAPPPFLSILIFLSLFTYLSESRLDLNYYSKSCPRFNDIMRDTITNKQITTPTTAAATLRLFFHDAILNGVDASVLISSTPFNKAERDADINLSLPGDAFDVVIRAKTALELSCPNTVSCADILAVATRDLVTMVGGPYYNVVLGRKDGRISKASTVDGNLPKPTMPMSQILEIFKNRNFTEQEMVALSGAHTIGFSHCKEFSSSIYNDTNHYNPRFVQGLQRACGDYQKNPTLSVFNDIMTPNKFDNLYYQNLPKGLGLLESDHGLNSDLRTQRFVDMYARDQNLFFRDFARAMEKLGVYGVKTGRGGEIRHRCDAIN
;
A
#
# COMPACT_ATOMS: atom_id res chain seq x y z
N MET A 1 -64.39 -42.71 -43.88
CA MET A 1 -63.05 -42.82 -43.30
C MET A 1 -62.24 -41.60 -43.73
N ALA A 2 -62.20 -40.55 -42.91
CA ALA A 2 -61.44 -39.33 -43.19
C ALA A 2 -60.17 -39.31 -42.32
N LYS A 3 -58.99 -39.21 -42.95
CA LYS A 3 -57.68 -39.13 -42.28
C LYS A 3 -57.43 -37.69 -41.82
N ALA A 4 -57.11 -37.53 -40.53
CA ALA A 4 -56.69 -36.26 -39.95
C ALA A 4 -55.26 -35.86 -40.40
N PRO A 5 -54.95 -34.55 -40.52
CA PRO A 5 -53.61 -34.08 -40.87
C PRO A 5 -52.67 -34.08 -39.64
N PRO A 6 -51.33 -34.11 -39.85
CA PRO A 6 -50.38 -34.15 -38.75
C PRO A 6 -50.19 -32.76 -38.11
N PRO A 7 -49.77 -32.69 -36.84
CA PRO A 7 -49.56 -31.42 -36.15
C PRO A 7 -48.26 -30.77 -36.61
N PHE A 8 -48.34 -29.48 -36.98
CA PHE A 8 -47.17 -28.63 -37.19
C PHE A 8 -46.49 -28.36 -35.84
N LEU A 9 -45.26 -28.86 -35.69
CA LEU A 9 -44.42 -28.63 -34.52
C LEU A 9 -43.76 -27.24 -34.66
N SER A 10 -44.34 -26.22 -34.03
CA SER A 10 -43.72 -24.90 -33.92
C SER A 10 -42.52 -24.96 -32.97
N ILE A 11 -41.31 -24.93 -33.54
CA ILE A 11 -40.05 -24.80 -32.78
C ILE A 11 -39.93 -23.34 -32.34
N LEU A 12 -40.24 -23.06 -31.08
CA LEU A 12 -39.91 -21.81 -30.40
C LEU A 12 -38.39 -21.78 -30.16
N ILE A 13 -37.68 -21.01 -30.97
CA ILE A 13 -36.27 -20.68 -30.74
C ILE A 13 -36.23 -19.73 -29.54
N PHE A 14 -35.95 -20.26 -28.35
CA PHE A 14 -35.56 -19.46 -27.19
C PHE A 14 -34.18 -18.86 -27.49
N LEU A 15 -34.17 -17.60 -27.95
CA LEU A 15 -32.94 -16.80 -27.99
C LEU A 15 -32.51 -16.57 -26.53
N SER A 16 -31.64 -17.44 -26.02
CA SER A 16 -30.95 -17.21 -24.76
C SER A 16 -30.05 -15.99 -24.95
N LEU A 17 -30.52 -14.84 -24.49
CA LEU A 17 -29.67 -13.69 -24.19
C LEU A 17 -28.71 -14.11 -23.07
N PHE A 18 -27.65 -14.81 -23.43
CA PHE A 18 -26.44 -14.85 -22.62
C PHE A 18 -25.92 -13.42 -22.58
N THR A 19 -26.36 -12.66 -21.58
CA THR A 19 -25.62 -11.47 -21.16
C THR A 19 -24.25 -11.97 -20.73
N TYR A 20 -23.27 -11.82 -21.62
CA TYR A 20 -21.88 -11.94 -21.22
C TYR A 20 -21.66 -10.91 -20.12
N LEU A 21 -21.66 -11.37 -18.87
CA LEU A 21 -21.16 -10.61 -17.74
C LEU A 21 -19.66 -10.42 -18.00
N SER A 22 -19.33 -9.39 -18.78
CA SER A 22 -17.96 -8.95 -18.94
C SER A 22 -17.53 -8.36 -17.60
N GLU A 23 -16.92 -9.18 -16.74
CA GLU A 23 -16.12 -8.66 -15.64
C GLU A 23 -15.03 -7.78 -16.23
N SER A 24 -14.93 -6.53 -15.75
CA SER A 24 -13.88 -5.63 -16.19
C SER A 24 -12.54 -6.19 -15.72
N ARG A 25 -11.72 -6.69 -16.65
CA ARG A 25 -10.35 -7.11 -16.33
C ARG A 25 -9.48 -5.87 -16.07
N LEU A 26 -8.46 -6.04 -15.24
CA LEU A 26 -7.46 -5.00 -15.04
C LEU A 26 -6.64 -4.80 -16.32
N ASP A 27 -6.34 -3.56 -16.67
CA ASP A 27 -5.65 -3.21 -17.91
C ASP A 27 -4.76 -1.97 -17.72
N LEU A 28 -3.62 -1.89 -18.42
CA LEU A 28 -2.71 -0.74 -18.33
C LEU A 28 -3.30 0.54 -18.91
N ASN A 29 -4.22 0.41 -19.86
CA ASN A 29 -4.87 1.50 -20.59
C ASN A 29 -6.35 1.63 -20.23
N TYR A 30 -6.76 1.14 -19.06
CA TYR A 30 -8.16 1.07 -18.62
C TYR A 30 -8.93 2.38 -18.79
N TYR A 31 -8.30 3.52 -18.47
CA TYR A 31 -8.92 4.85 -18.57
C TYR A 31 -8.66 5.59 -19.89
N SER A 32 -7.95 4.99 -20.85
CA SER A 32 -7.52 5.68 -22.09
C SER A 32 -8.66 6.30 -22.90
N LYS A 33 -9.85 5.67 -22.88
CA LYS A 33 -11.05 6.17 -23.56
C LYS A 33 -11.98 6.97 -22.64
N SER A 34 -12.19 6.51 -21.42
CA SER A 34 -13.16 7.09 -20.48
C SER A 34 -12.64 8.32 -19.74
N CYS A 35 -11.31 8.42 -19.54
CA CYS A 35 -10.65 9.59 -18.97
C CYS A 35 -9.28 9.80 -19.64
N PRO A 36 -9.24 10.34 -20.88
CA PRO A 36 -8.00 10.45 -21.66
C PRO A 36 -6.88 11.26 -20.97
N ARG A 37 -7.25 12.21 -20.10
CA ARG A 37 -6.32 13.06 -19.33
C ARG A 37 -5.87 12.46 -18.00
N PHE A 38 -6.24 11.19 -17.71
CA PHE A 38 -5.95 10.55 -16.42
C PHE A 38 -4.47 10.65 -16.02
N ASN A 39 -3.55 10.24 -16.91
CA ASN A 39 -2.11 10.23 -16.61
C ASN A 39 -1.56 11.64 -16.36
N ASP A 40 -2.01 12.64 -17.14
CA ASP A 40 -1.56 14.03 -16.98
C ASP A 40 -2.03 14.61 -15.65
N ILE A 41 -3.31 14.42 -15.31
CA ILE A 41 -3.90 14.92 -14.05
C ILE A 41 -3.22 14.28 -12.84
N MET A 42 -2.97 12.98 -12.89
CA MET A 42 -2.24 12.26 -11.85
C MET A 42 -0.84 12.83 -11.69
N ARG A 43 -0.06 12.88 -12.77
CA ARG A 43 1.31 13.38 -12.76
C ARG A 43 1.42 14.79 -12.20
N ASP A 44 0.57 15.71 -12.67
CA ASP A 44 0.59 17.11 -12.23
C ASP A 44 0.24 17.23 -10.74
N THR A 45 -0.79 16.52 -10.30
CA THR A 45 -1.25 16.57 -8.91
C THR A 45 -0.21 16.01 -7.95
N ILE A 46 0.35 14.84 -8.28
CA ILE A 46 1.35 14.15 -7.46
C ILE A 46 2.64 14.96 -7.41
N THR A 47 3.10 15.46 -8.56
CA THR A 47 4.35 16.24 -8.64
C THR A 47 4.27 17.50 -7.79
N ASN A 48 3.18 18.26 -7.91
CA ASN A 48 2.99 19.48 -7.13
C ASN A 48 2.92 19.19 -5.62
N LYS A 49 2.22 18.12 -5.23
CA LYS A 49 2.11 17.73 -3.82
C LYS A 49 3.48 17.31 -3.25
N GLN A 50 4.23 16.48 -3.97
CA GLN A 50 5.55 16.01 -3.51
C GLN A 50 6.57 17.14 -3.38
N ILE A 51 6.58 18.11 -4.32
CA ILE A 51 7.46 19.28 -4.23
C ILE A 51 7.13 20.13 -3.00
N THR A 52 5.85 20.28 -2.68
CA THR A 52 5.40 21.08 -1.53
C THR A 52 5.62 20.35 -0.21
N THR A 53 5.49 19.02 -0.20
CA THR A 53 5.55 18.19 1.00
C THR A 53 6.33 16.91 0.72
N PRO A 54 7.66 16.91 0.92
CA PRO A 54 8.53 15.79 0.53
C PRO A 54 8.22 14.45 1.21
N THR A 55 7.55 14.49 2.38
CA THR A 55 7.11 13.30 3.12
C THR A 55 5.97 12.54 2.42
N THR A 56 5.32 13.13 1.41
CA THR A 56 4.18 12.52 0.71
C THR A 56 4.54 11.15 0.14
N ALA A 57 5.73 10.99 -0.45
CA ALA A 57 6.14 9.72 -1.05
C ALA A 57 6.12 8.55 -0.06
N ALA A 58 6.79 8.70 1.08
CA ALA A 58 6.82 7.66 2.10
C ALA A 58 5.43 7.44 2.73
N ALA A 59 4.67 8.53 2.93
CA ALA A 59 3.33 8.47 3.48
C ALA A 59 2.39 7.66 2.58
N THR A 60 2.37 7.94 1.28
CA THR A 60 1.49 7.28 0.30
C THR A 60 1.90 5.83 0.08
N LEU A 61 3.21 5.52 0.04
CA LEU A 61 3.70 4.15 -0.02
C LEU A 61 3.22 3.32 1.16
N ARG A 62 3.31 3.88 2.38
CA ARG A 62 2.78 3.22 3.59
C ARG A 62 1.27 3.07 3.53
N LEU A 63 0.52 4.11 3.13
CA LEU A 63 -0.93 4.05 3.03
C LEU A 63 -1.40 2.96 2.06
N PHE A 64 -0.72 2.80 0.92
CA PHE A 64 -1.01 1.73 -0.04
C PHE A 64 -0.75 0.34 0.52
N PHE A 65 0.36 0.14 1.27
CA PHE A 65 0.59 -1.13 1.96
C PHE A 65 -0.52 -1.44 2.97
N HIS A 66 -0.93 -0.45 3.77
CA HIS A 66 -1.97 -0.60 4.78
C HIS A 66 -3.35 -0.91 4.17
N ASP A 67 -3.67 -0.35 3.00
CA ASP A 67 -4.86 -0.71 2.23
C ASP A 67 -4.77 -2.15 1.73
N ALA A 68 -3.70 -2.45 0.98
CA ALA A 68 -3.55 -3.70 0.27
C ALA A 68 -3.53 -4.91 1.20
N ILE A 69 -2.73 -4.86 2.26
CA ILE A 69 -2.45 -6.03 3.09
C ILE A 69 -3.64 -6.41 3.99
N LEU A 70 -4.67 -5.57 4.17
CA LEU A 70 -5.83 -5.97 4.98
C LEU A 70 -6.78 -6.87 4.18
N ASN A 71 -7.55 -6.26 3.29
CA ASN A 71 -8.64 -6.92 2.56
C ASN A 71 -8.47 -6.84 1.04
N GLY A 72 -7.32 -6.36 0.57
CA GLY A 72 -7.05 -6.11 -0.84
C GLY A 72 -6.97 -4.63 -1.19
N VAL A 73 -6.54 -4.34 -2.41
CA VAL A 73 -6.42 -2.96 -2.90
C VAL A 73 -7.80 -2.45 -3.34
N ASP A 74 -8.58 -1.96 -2.37
CA ASP A 74 -9.94 -1.45 -2.57
C ASP A 74 -10.16 -0.06 -1.96
N ALA A 75 -9.11 0.60 -1.48
CA ALA A 75 -9.15 1.91 -0.86
C ALA A 75 -10.07 2.00 0.38
N SER A 76 -10.33 0.89 1.07
CA SER A 76 -11.09 0.86 2.34
C SER A 76 -10.44 1.72 3.41
N VAL A 77 -9.11 1.83 3.42
CA VAL A 77 -8.38 2.64 4.40
C VAL A 77 -8.70 4.14 4.30
N LEU A 78 -9.16 4.61 3.13
CA LEU A 78 -9.47 6.03 2.92
C LEU A 78 -10.80 6.45 3.57
N ILE A 79 -11.70 5.49 3.86
CA ILE A 79 -13.04 5.75 4.40
C ILE A 79 -12.94 6.37 5.80
N SER A 80 -13.66 7.48 6.02
CA SER A 80 -13.78 8.13 7.32
C SER A 80 -14.71 7.35 8.25
N SER A 81 -14.43 7.40 9.56
CA SER A 81 -15.40 6.93 10.56
C SER A 81 -16.70 7.74 10.52
N THR A 82 -17.80 7.08 10.89
CA THR A 82 -19.11 7.68 11.11
C THR A 82 -19.54 7.45 12.58
N PRO A 83 -20.61 8.10 13.07
CA PRO A 83 -21.11 7.84 14.42
C PRO A 83 -21.45 6.36 14.71
N PHE A 84 -21.67 5.55 13.67
CA PHE A 84 -22.09 4.15 13.79
C PHE A 84 -21.00 3.15 13.35
N ASN A 85 -19.88 3.63 12.80
CA ASN A 85 -18.80 2.76 12.32
C ASN A 85 -17.44 3.42 12.48
N LYS A 86 -16.57 2.80 13.29
CA LYS A 86 -15.16 3.17 13.39
C LYS A 86 -14.39 2.52 12.24
N ALA A 87 -13.88 3.31 11.31
CA ALA A 87 -13.18 2.89 10.10
C ALA A 87 -11.73 2.47 10.34
N GLU A 88 -11.10 1.83 9.36
CA GLU A 88 -9.72 1.32 9.43
C GLU A 88 -8.71 2.41 9.77
N ARG A 89 -8.83 3.61 9.19
CA ARG A 89 -7.88 4.70 9.44
C ARG A 89 -7.80 5.14 10.91
N ASP A 90 -8.82 4.86 11.71
CA ASP A 90 -8.85 5.21 13.14
C ASP A 90 -8.48 4.00 14.04
N ALA A 91 -8.01 2.90 13.46
CA ALA A 91 -7.34 1.83 14.21
C ALA A 91 -6.01 2.32 14.77
N ASP A 92 -5.58 1.77 15.91
CA ASP A 92 -4.45 2.27 16.70
C ASP A 92 -3.15 2.43 15.87
N ILE A 93 -2.77 1.39 15.12
CA ILE A 93 -1.59 1.41 14.24
C ILE A 93 -1.71 2.42 13.08
N ASN A 94 -2.95 2.69 12.65
CA ASN A 94 -3.24 3.59 11.52
C ASN A 94 -3.28 5.07 11.92
N LEU A 95 -3.36 5.40 13.22
CA LEU A 95 -3.28 6.79 13.71
C LEU A 95 -1.96 7.48 13.34
N SER A 96 -0.94 6.71 12.99
CA SER A 96 0.36 7.21 12.55
C SER A 96 0.46 7.39 11.02
N LEU A 97 -0.58 7.03 10.25
CA LEU A 97 -0.60 7.28 8.80
C LEU A 97 -0.62 8.79 8.55
N PRO A 98 0.34 9.34 7.78
CA PRO A 98 0.41 10.80 7.60
C PRO A 98 -0.75 11.31 6.75
N GLY A 99 -1.31 12.46 7.14
CA GLY A 99 -2.42 13.11 6.42
C GLY A 99 -2.10 13.44 4.96
N ASP A 100 -0.83 13.66 4.63
CA ASP A 100 -0.37 13.96 3.25
C ASP A 100 -0.70 12.85 2.24
N ALA A 101 -0.70 11.59 2.71
CA ALA A 101 -1.07 10.46 1.87
C ALA A 101 -2.56 10.47 1.49
N PHE A 102 -3.42 10.91 2.40
CA PHE A 102 -4.85 11.09 2.12
C PHE A 102 -5.08 12.33 1.26
N ASP A 103 -4.38 13.43 1.55
CA ASP A 103 -4.50 14.70 0.81
C ASP A 103 -4.14 14.54 -0.67
N VAL A 104 -3.05 13.83 -1.02
CA VAL A 104 -2.69 13.61 -2.43
C VAL A 104 -3.77 12.85 -3.21
N VAL A 105 -4.38 11.84 -2.58
CA VAL A 105 -5.46 11.05 -3.19
C VAL A 105 -6.72 11.89 -3.34
N ILE A 106 -7.08 12.69 -2.34
CA ILE A 106 -8.24 13.57 -2.39
C ILE A 106 -8.09 14.62 -3.49
N ARG A 107 -6.92 15.28 -3.58
CA ARG A 107 -6.65 16.27 -4.64
C ARG A 107 -6.75 15.66 -6.04
N ALA A 108 -6.14 14.49 -6.23
CA ALA A 108 -6.20 13.79 -7.51
C ALA A 108 -7.63 13.40 -7.84
N LYS A 109 -8.38 12.89 -6.86
CA LYS A 109 -9.80 12.55 -7.03
C LYS A 109 -10.64 13.76 -7.42
N THR A 110 -10.46 14.89 -6.76
CA THR A 110 -11.19 16.13 -7.11
C THR A 110 -10.88 16.57 -8.52
N ALA A 111 -9.61 16.59 -8.93
CA ALA A 111 -9.22 16.96 -10.30
C ALA A 111 -9.78 15.99 -11.35
N LEU A 112 -9.77 14.69 -11.05
CA LEU A 112 -10.33 13.66 -11.93
C LEU A 112 -11.85 13.74 -12.03
N GLU A 113 -12.58 13.96 -10.93
CA GLU A 113 -14.04 14.12 -10.98
C GLU A 113 -14.47 15.36 -11.78
N LEU A 114 -13.67 16.43 -11.79
CA LEU A 114 -13.91 17.60 -12.65
C LEU A 114 -13.66 17.29 -14.13
N SER A 115 -12.74 16.38 -14.45
CA SER A 115 -12.37 16.05 -15.83
C SER A 115 -13.16 14.90 -16.44
N CYS A 116 -13.50 13.90 -15.63
CA CYS A 116 -14.13 12.65 -16.05
C CYS A 116 -14.97 12.09 -14.88
N PRO A 117 -16.16 12.67 -14.63
CA PRO A 117 -17.00 12.32 -13.49
C PRO A 117 -17.28 10.82 -13.40
N ASN A 118 -17.31 10.28 -12.17
CA ASN A 118 -17.72 8.91 -11.86
C ASN A 118 -16.95 7.81 -12.61
N THR A 119 -15.71 8.10 -13.00
CA THR A 119 -14.93 7.22 -13.88
C THR A 119 -13.82 6.49 -13.12
N VAL A 120 -13.01 7.22 -12.36
CA VAL A 120 -11.76 6.70 -11.77
C VAL A 120 -11.95 6.34 -10.30
N SER A 121 -11.56 5.13 -9.92
CA SER A 121 -11.62 4.67 -8.51
C SER A 121 -10.52 5.29 -7.66
N CYS A 122 -10.80 5.41 -6.35
CA CYS A 122 -9.79 5.83 -5.39
C CYS A 122 -8.67 4.80 -5.23
N ALA A 123 -8.99 3.51 -5.37
CA ALA A 123 -8.03 2.42 -5.38
C ALA A 123 -6.96 2.58 -6.49
N ASP A 124 -7.38 2.93 -7.71
CA ASP A 124 -6.42 3.18 -8.80
C ASP A 124 -5.62 4.47 -8.60
N ILE A 125 -6.24 5.52 -8.05
CA ILE A 125 -5.53 6.75 -7.70
C ILE A 125 -4.42 6.47 -6.70
N LEU A 126 -4.70 5.71 -5.63
CA LEU A 126 -3.72 5.36 -4.61
C LEU A 126 -2.58 4.51 -5.18
N ALA A 127 -2.91 3.53 -6.04
CA ALA A 127 -1.91 2.66 -6.67
C ALA A 127 -0.95 3.44 -7.60
N VAL A 128 -1.49 4.31 -8.47
CA VAL A 128 -0.68 5.14 -9.38
C VAL A 128 0.13 6.17 -8.61
N ALA A 129 -0.48 6.85 -7.62
CA ALA A 129 0.22 7.81 -6.78
C ALA A 129 1.43 7.19 -6.09
N THR A 130 1.26 5.98 -5.54
CA THR A 130 2.35 5.26 -4.90
C THR A 130 3.52 5.02 -5.85
N ARG A 131 3.25 4.49 -7.06
CA ARG A 131 4.29 4.21 -8.05
C ARG A 131 5.03 5.46 -8.50
N ASP A 132 4.29 6.51 -8.83
CA ASP A 132 4.86 7.78 -9.29
C ASP A 132 5.74 8.39 -8.20
N LEU A 133 5.26 8.43 -6.95
CA LEU A 133 6.00 8.96 -5.81
C LEU A 133 7.27 8.18 -5.51
N VAL A 134 7.22 6.84 -5.51
CA VAL A 134 8.41 5.98 -5.35
C VAL A 134 9.45 6.28 -6.44
N THR A 135 8.99 6.39 -7.69
CA THR A 135 9.86 6.70 -8.83
C THR A 135 10.50 8.09 -8.67
N MET A 136 9.74 9.09 -8.22
CA MET A 136 10.23 10.45 -8.00
C MET A 136 11.35 10.55 -6.97
N VAL A 137 11.35 9.68 -5.95
CA VAL A 137 12.39 9.65 -4.91
C VAL A 137 13.55 8.67 -5.23
N GLY A 138 13.64 8.21 -6.48
CA GLY A 138 14.76 7.39 -6.98
C GLY A 138 14.53 5.88 -6.97
N GLY A 139 13.33 5.43 -6.60
CA GLY A 139 12.97 4.02 -6.59
C GLY A 139 12.65 3.47 -7.98
N PRO A 140 12.38 2.15 -8.09
CA PRO A 140 12.07 1.53 -9.36
C PRO A 140 10.71 1.94 -9.90
N TYR A 141 10.65 2.14 -11.22
CA TYR A 141 9.39 2.16 -11.93
C TYR A 141 8.84 0.74 -12.08
N TYR A 142 7.53 0.58 -11.92
CA TYR A 142 6.80 -0.66 -12.18
C TYR A 142 5.44 -0.37 -12.80
N ASN A 143 4.84 -1.38 -13.43
CA ASN A 143 3.56 -1.21 -14.10
C ASN A 143 2.41 -1.28 -13.09
N VAL A 144 1.45 -0.36 -13.24
CA VAL A 144 0.21 -0.39 -12.45
C VAL A 144 -0.92 -0.71 -13.42
N VAL A 145 -1.43 -1.95 -13.37
CA VAL A 145 -2.69 -2.29 -14.03
C VAL A 145 -3.84 -1.57 -13.32
N LEU A 146 -4.84 -1.12 -14.07
CA LEU A 146 -5.93 -0.25 -13.60
C LEU A 146 -7.29 -0.93 -13.81
N GLY A 147 -8.33 -0.40 -13.19
CA GLY A 147 -9.69 -0.93 -13.23
C GLY A 147 -10.19 -1.48 -11.90
N ARG A 148 -9.49 -1.18 -10.79
CA ARG A 148 -9.95 -1.53 -9.45
C ARG A 148 -11.24 -0.79 -9.13
N LYS A 149 -12.07 -1.39 -8.29
CA LYS A 149 -13.26 -0.78 -7.70
C LYS A 149 -13.04 -0.52 -6.22
N ASP A 150 -13.68 0.53 -5.74
CA ASP A 150 -13.62 0.92 -4.34
C ASP A 150 -14.47 -0.01 -3.47
N GLY A 151 -13.94 -0.38 -2.31
CA GLY A 151 -14.62 -1.15 -1.28
C GLY A 151 -15.72 -0.36 -0.58
N ARG A 152 -16.67 -1.09 0.00
CA ARG A 152 -17.82 -0.53 0.76
C ARG A 152 -17.77 -0.84 2.25
N ILE A 153 -16.64 -1.35 2.73
CA ILE A 153 -16.47 -1.79 4.11
C ILE A 153 -15.10 -1.27 4.57
N SER A 154 -15.09 -0.62 5.73
CA SER A 154 -13.87 -0.24 6.43
C SER A 154 -14.16 -0.30 7.92
N LYS A 155 -13.45 -1.14 8.66
CA LYS A 155 -13.68 -1.37 10.09
C LYS A 155 -12.35 -1.42 10.84
N ALA A 156 -12.21 -0.62 11.89
CA ALA A 156 -11.02 -0.64 12.75
C ALA A 156 -10.76 -2.03 13.35
N SER A 157 -11.81 -2.81 13.61
CA SER A 157 -11.70 -4.15 14.18
C SER A 157 -11.10 -5.19 13.25
N THR A 158 -10.96 -4.93 11.95
CA THR A 158 -10.31 -5.85 11.00
C THR A 158 -8.80 -5.63 10.92
N VAL A 159 -8.29 -4.54 11.51
CA VAL A 159 -6.88 -4.14 11.38
C VAL A 159 -5.98 -4.95 12.31
N ASP A 160 -6.39 -5.14 13.57
CA ASP A 160 -5.57 -5.85 14.55
C ASP A 160 -5.41 -7.33 14.16
N GLY A 161 -4.19 -7.86 14.32
CA GLY A 161 -3.81 -9.21 13.88
C GLY A 161 -3.59 -9.38 12.37
N ASN A 162 -3.94 -8.39 11.54
CA ASN A 162 -3.76 -8.44 10.08
C ASN A 162 -2.66 -7.53 9.56
N LEU A 163 -2.23 -6.53 10.33
CA LEU A 163 -1.05 -5.71 10.03
C LEU A 163 0.16 -6.16 10.87
N PRO A 164 1.34 -6.29 10.25
CA PRO A 164 2.60 -6.42 10.99
C PRO A 164 2.79 -5.23 11.92
N LYS A 165 3.25 -5.49 13.15
CA LYS A 165 3.63 -4.45 14.11
C LYS A 165 5.16 -4.38 14.21
N PRO A 166 5.74 -3.19 14.50
CA PRO A 166 7.19 -3.03 14.63
C PRO A 166 7.84 -4.00 15.63
N THR A 167 7.15 -4.31 16.72
CA THR A 167 7.65 -5.17 17.81
C THR A 167 7.26 -6.64 17.67
N MET A 168 6.65 -7.02 16.55
CA MET A 168 6.17 -8.37 16.31
C MET A 168 7.34 -9.32 15.99
N PRO A 169 7.36 -10.55 16.54
CA PRO A 169 8.37 -11.54 16.17
C PRO A 169 8.36 -11.84 14.67
N MET A 170 9.55 -12.05 14.08
CA MET A 170 9.67 -12.30 12.63
C MET A 170 8.84 -13.50 12.15
N SER A 171 8.64 -14.53 12.97
CA SER A 171 7.74 -15.66 12.66
C SER A 171 6.30 -15.23 12.39
N GLN A 172 5.76 -14.30 13.19
CA GLN A 172 4.39 -13.80 13.02
C GLN A 172 4.28 -12.87 11.80
N ILE A 173 5.30 -12.03 11.56
CA ILE A 173 5.36 -11.19 10.35
C ILE A 173 5.34 -12.10 9.11
N LEU A 174 6.18 -13.13 9.07
CA LEU A 174 6.22 -14.10 7.98
C LEU A 174 4.88 -14.83 7.80
N GLU A 175 4.19 -15.17 8.88
CA GLU A 175 2.87 -15.79 8.81
C GLU A 175 1.81 -14.87 8.19
N ILE A 176 1.80 -13.58 8.54
CA ILE A 176 0.90 -12.58 7.96
C ILE A 176 1.08 -12.49 6.44
N PHE A 177 2.32 -12.41 5.97
CA PHE A 177 2.64 -12.36 4.54
C PHE A 177 2.35 -13.68 3.82
N LYS A 178 2.69 -14.81 4.45
CA LYS A 178 2.44 -16.15 3.91
C LYS A 178 0.95 -16.42 3.70
N ASN A 179 0.10 -15.99 4.64
CA ASN A 179 -1.37 -16.09 4.53
C ASN A 179 -1.94 -15.28 3.36
N ARG A 180 -1.13 -14.43 2.73
CA ARG A 180 -1.46 -13.59 1.57
C ARG A 180 -0.68 -14.00 0.34
N ASN A 181 -0.10 -15.21 0.37
CA ASN A 181 0.72 -15.80 -0.68
C ASN A 181 1.98 -15.00 -1.03
N PHE A 182 2.56 -14.25 -0.09
CA PHE A 182 3.88 -13.65 -0.25
C PHE A 182 4.97 -14.55 0.33
N THR A 183 6.06 -14.69 -0.43
CA THR A 183 7.26 -15.42 -0.02
C THR A 183 8.10 -14.60 0.96
N GLU A 184 9.05 -15.23 1.65
CA GLU A 184 9.97 -14.50 2.52
C GLU A 184 10.79 -13.45 1.74
N GLN A 185 11.19 -13.76 0.50
CA GLN A 185 11.94 -12.83 -0.36
C GLN A 185 11.11 -11.59 -0.72
N GLU A 186 9.84 -11.78 -1.07
CA GLU A 186 8.93 -10.67 -1.40
C GLU A 186 8.63 -9.82 -0.17
N MET A 187 8.45 -10.45 1.01
CA MET A 187 8.30 -9.73 2.28
C MET A 187 9.53 -8.86 2.55
N VAL A 188 10.73 -9.44 2.49
CA VAL A 188 11.99 -8.70 2.73
C VAL A 188 12.17 -7.59 1.69
N ALA A 189 11.79 -7.80 0.43
CA ALA A 189 11.82 -6.75 -0.58
C ALA A 189 10.88 -5.60 -0.19
N LEU A 190 9.63 -5.89 0.18
CA LEU A 190 8.66 -4.87 0.59
C LEU A 190 9.09 -4.10 1.85
N SER A 191 9.77 -4.76 2.80
CA SER A 191 10.37 -4.07 3.97
C SER A 191 11.38 -2.99 3.57
N GLY A 192 11.99 -3.10 2.39
CA GLY A 192 12.86 -2.07 1.82
C GLY A 192 12.17 -0.72 1.62
N ALA A 193 10.84 -0.65 1.66
CA ALA A 193 10.08 0.60 1.72
C ALA A 193 10.52 1.51 2.89
N HIS A 194 11.07 0.95 3.97
CA HIS A 194 11.63 1.69 5.10
C HIS A 194 12.92 2.46 4.77
N THR A 195 13.45 2.38 3.54
CA THR A 195 14.51 3.29 3.05
C THR A 195 14.09 4.76 3.03
N ILE A 196 12.79 5.07 3.07
CA ILE A 196 12.25 6.42 3.15
C ILE A 196 11.25 6.55 4.30
N GLY A 197 10.97 7.79 4.69
CA GLY A 197 9.96 8.10 5.70
C GLY A 197 10.50 7.99 7.11
N PHE A 198 9.58 8.00 8.07
CA PHE A 198 9.90 8.10 9.49
C PHE A 198 8.98 7.22 10.33
N SER A 199 9.44 6.91 11.54
CA SER A 199 8.64 6.25 12.57
C SER A 199 8.57 7.15 13.80
N HIS A 200 7.41 7.16 14.44
CA HIS A 200 7.24 7.87 15.71
C HIS A 200 8.04 7.17 16.80
N CYS A 201 8.64 7.96 17.71
CA CYS A 201 9.46 7.43 18.79
C CYS A 201 8.74 6.35 19.63
N LYS A 202 7.41 6.46 19.79
CA LYS A 202 6.62 5.46 20.52
C LYS A 202 6.76 4.02 19.98
N GLU A 203 7.11 3.87 18.70
CA GLU A 203 7.17 2.57 18.03
C GLU A 203 8.45 1.78 18.36
N PHE A 204 9.53 2.46 18.77
CA PHE A 204 10.85 1.84 19.00
C PHE A 204 11.51 2.25 20.33
N SER A 205 10.98 3.25 21.04
CA SER A 205 11.59 3.73 22.29
C SER A 205 11.79 2.62 23.33
N SER A 206 10.89 1.64 23.44
CA SER A 206 11.06 0.54 24.40
C SER A 206 12.38 -0.23 24.18
N SER A 207 12.74 -0.45 22.93
CA SER A 207 13.93 -1.21 22.53
C SER A 207 15.23 -0.49 22.86
N ILE A 208 15.30 0.79 22.49
CA ILE A 208 16.51 1.59 22.71
C ILE A 208 16.82 1.88 24.19
N TYR A 209 15.89 1.57 25.11
CA TYR A 209 16.11 1.63 26.56
C TYR A 209 16.27 0.26 27.21
N ASN A 210 15.64 -0.80 26.70
CA ASN A 210 15.60 -2.11 27.36
C ASN A 210 16.48 -3.19 26.71
N ASP A 211 16.64 -3.20 25.39
CA ASP A 211 17.44 -4.20 24.67
C ASP A 211 18.19 -3.57 23.49
N THR A 212 19.40 -3.10 23.78
CA THR A 212 20.23 -2.36 22.81
C THR A 212 21.28 -3.24 22.13
N ASN A 213 21.28 -4.55 22.41
CA ASN A 213 22.35 -5.45 21.98
C ASN A 213 22.49 -5.56 20.45
N HIS A 214 21.39 -5.35 19.73
CA HIS A 214 21.34 -5.40 18.27
C HIS A 214 21.54 -4.04 17.59
N TYR A 215 21.67 -2.97 18.38
CA TYR A 215 21.83 -1.60 17.89
C TYR A 215 23.29 -1.14 17.94
N ASN A 216 23.64 -0.25 17.02
CA ASN A 216 24.90 0.49 17.12
C ASN A 216 24.85 1.43 18.35
N PRO A 217 25.83 1.38 19.27
CA PRO A 217 25.78 2.18 20.50
C PRO A 217 25.69 3.70 20.27
N ARG A 218 26.34 4.23 19.22
CA ARG A 218 26.25 5.66 18.89
C ARG A 218 24.89 6.01 18.34
N PHE A 219 24.29 5.11 17.57
CA PHE A 219 22.95 5.30 17.04
C PHE A 219 21.92 5.35 18.16
N VAL A 220 21.98 4.42 19.12
CA VAL A 220 21.13 4.43 20.33
C VAL A 220 21.23 5.75 21.07
N GLN A 221 22.44 6.27 21.30
CA GLN A 221 22.61 7.57 21.95
C GLN A 221 21.94 8.71 21.18
N GLY A 222 22.01 8.69 19.84
CA GLY A 222 21.30 9.63 18.99
C GLY A 222 19.77 9.52 19.14
N LEU A 223 19.25 8.29 19.09
CA LEU A 223 17.82 8.01 19.23
C LEU A 223 17.29 8.42 20.60
N GLN A 224 18.00 8.10 21.69
CA GLN A 224 17.62 8.48 23.05
C GLN A 224 17.57 10.00 23.24
N ARG A 225 18.45 10.75 22.57
CA ARG A 225 18.39 12.23 22.58
C ARG A 225 17.21 12.75 21.77
N ALA A 226 17.00 12.22 20.56
CA ALA A 226 15.90 12.65 19.69
C ALA A 226 14.53 12.34 20.30
N CYS A 227 14.42 11.23 21.04
CA CYS A 227 13.18 10.72 21.59
C CYS A 227 13.02 10.95 23.10
N GLY A 228 13.88 11.73 23.77
CA GLY A 228 13.88 11.85 25.24
C GLY A 228 12.54 12.28 25.86
N ASP A 229 11.74 13.08 25.14
CA ASP A 229 10.44 13.59 25.59
C ASP A 229 9.24 12.97 24.84
N TYR A 230 9.40 11.81 24.20
CA TYR A 230 8.33 11.23 23.35
C TYR A 230 7.02 10.92 24.09
N GLN A 231 7.07 10.70 25.41
CA GLN A 231 5.88 10.50 26.25
C GLN A 231 5.05 11.79 26.42
N LYS A 232 5.70 12.96 26.35
CA LYS A 232 5.04 14.28 26.44
C LYS A 232 4.70 14.83 25.06
N ASN A 233 5.53 14.53 24.06
CA ASN A 233 5.32 14.93 22.69
C ASN A 233 5.21 13.68 21.77
N PRO A 234 3.98 13.18 21.51
CA PRO A 234 3.78 11.99 20.70
C PRO A 234 4.10 12.20 19.21
N THR A 235 4.38 13.43 18.78
CA THR A 235 4.74 13.76 17.39
C THR A 235 6.22 13.55 17.08
N LEU A 236 7.06 13.34 18.11
CA LEU A 236 8.49 13.07 17.91
C LEU A 236 8.68 11.81 17.08
N SER A 237 9.48 11.93 16.03
CA SER A 237 9.74 10.89 15.05
C SER A 237 11.18 10.99 14.53
N VAL A 238 11.68 9.87 14.00
CA VAL A 238 13.01 9.74 13.42
C VAL A 238 12.88 9.05 12.06
N PHE A 239 13.70 9.46 11.10
CA PHE A 239 13.75 8.81 9.79
C PHE A 239 14.12 7.33 9.92
N ASN A 240 13.44 6.50 9.13
CA ASN A 240 13.66 5.05 9.12
C ASN A 240 15.07 4.71 8.61
N ASP A 241 15.53 5.41 7.57
CA ASP A 241 16.93 5.40 7.13
C ASP A 241 17.58 6.75 7.44
N ILE A 242 18.53 6.76 8.37
CA ILE A 242 19.24 7.98 8.76
C ILE A 242 20.35 8.40 7.79
N MET A 243 20.77 7.51 6.88
CA MET A 243 21.86 7.76 5.93
C MET A 243 21.34 8.47 4.68
N THR A 244 20.18 8.05 4.17
CA THR A 244 19.55 8.57 2.95
C THR A 244 18.03 8.77 3.11
N PRO A 245 17.56 9.54 4.10
CA PRO A 245 16.15 9.59 4.54
C PRO A 245 15.10 9.94 3.47
N ASN A 246 15.52 10.61 2.40
CA ASN A 246 14.65 11.11 1.33
C ASN A 246 14.90 10.42 -0.02
N LYS A 247 15.72 9.37 -0.07
CA LYS A 247 16.06 8.66 -1.30
C LYS A 247 15.70 7.19 -1.15
N PHE A 248 14.98 6.69 -2.13
CA PHE A 248 14.66 5.27 -2.19
C PHE A 248 15.86 4.52 -2.77
N ASP A 249 16.61 3.80 -1.93
CA ASP A 249 17.76 3.01 -2.34
C ASP A 249 17.97 1.79 -1.43
N ASN A 250 19.10 1.09 -1.59
CA ASN A 250 19.39 -0.11 -0.80
C ASN A 250 20.21 0.19 0.48
N LEU A 251 20.44 1.46 0.85
CA LEU A 251 21.17 1.77 2.09
C LEU A 251 20.46 1.22 3.32
N TYR A 252 19.13 1.16 3.30
CA TYR A 252 18.33 0.45 4.30
C TYR A 252 18.92 -0.93 4.63
N TYR A 253 19.15 -1.78 3.61
CA TYR A 253 19.72 -3.11 3.82
C TYR A 253 21.20 -3.08 4.22
N GLN A 254 21.98 -2.12 3.70
CA GLN A 254 23.38 -1.95 4.12
C GLN A 254 23.52 -1.49 5.59
N ASN A 255 22.47 -0.89 6.14
CA ASN A 255 22.42 -0.35 7.49
C ASN A 255 22.06 -1.42 8.53
N LEU A 256 21.22 -2.41 8.19
CA LEU A 256 20.78 -3.45 9.12
C LEU A 256 21.93 -4.21 9.81
N PRO A 257 22.94 -4.77 9.09
CA PRO A 257 24.05 -5.48 9.74
C PRO A 257 24.97 -4.58 10.55
N LYS A 258 24.88 -3.25 10.39
CA LYS A 258 25.63 -2.26 11.18
C LYS A 258 24.92 -1.86 12.47
N GLY A 259 23.75 -2.45 12.75
CA GLY A 259 22.89 -2.09 13.88
C GLY A 259 22.23 -0.73 13.71
N LEU A 260 21.96 -0.32 12.46
CA LEU A 260 21.36 0.97 12.11
C LEU A 260 19.90 0.83 11.60
N GLY A 261 19.26 -0.32 11.82
CA GLY A 261 17.81 -0.46 11.67
C GLY A 261 17.08 0.29 12.79
N LEU A 262 15.91 0.87 12.51
CA LEU A 262 15.19 1.66 13.50
C LEU A 262 14.26 0.77 14.35
N LEU A 263 13.48 -0.08 13.67
CA LEU A 263 12.43 -0.89 14.29
C LEU A 263 12.95 -2.29 14.62
N GLU A 264 12.37 -2.92 15.65
CA GLU A 264 12.68 -4.33 15.97
C GLU A 264 12.42 -5.27 14.79
N SER A 265 11.36 -5.03 14.03
CA SER A 265 11.07 -5.77 12.80
C SER A 265 12.21 -5.67 11.78
N ASP A 266 12.89 -4.51 11.69
CA ASP A 266 14.03 -4.32 10.79
C ASP A 266 15.25 -5.13 11.26
N HIS A 267 15.54 -5.12 12.57
CA HIS A 267 16.59 -5.96 13.16
C HIS A 267 16.30 -7.45 12.94
N GLY A 268 15.03 -7.84 13.10
CA GLY A 268 14.54 -9.20 12.85
C GLY A 268 14.87 -9.70 11.44
N LEU A 269 14.87 -8.83 10.42
CA LEU A 269 15.18 -9.23 9.05
C LEU A 269 16.62 -9.73 8.92
N ASN A 270 17.54 -9.09 9.64
CA ASN A 270 18.97 -9.40 9.58
C ASN A 270 19.38 -10.52 10.56
N SER A 271 18.64 -10.74 11.65
CA SER A 271 18.94 -11.77 12.64
C SER A 271 18.26 -13.12 12.36
N ASP A 272 17.15 -13.15 11.62
CA ASP A 272 16.44 -14.39 11.28
C ASP A 272 17.07 -15.08 10.06
N LEU A 273 17.43 -16.36 10.21
CA LEU A 273 18.09 -17.16 9.16
C LEU A 273 17.25 -17.29 7.87
N ARG A 274 15.92 -17.15 7.95
CA ARG A 274 15.03 -17.25 6.79
C ARG A 274 15.10 -16.01 5.90
N THR A 275 15.42 -14.85 6.49
CA THR A 275 15.39 -13.54 5.83
C THR A 275 16.77 -12.94 5.60
N GLN A 276 17.76 -13.24 6.46
CA GLN A 276 19.10 -12.66 6.45
C GLN A 276 19.77 -12.73 5.07
N ARG A 277 19.68 -13.87 4.38
CA ARG A 277 20.26 -14.04 3.03
C ARG A 277 19.74 -13.01 2.02
N PHE A 278 18.48 -12.59 2.13
CA PHE A 278 17.88 -11.61 1.23
C PHE A 278 18.32 -10.19 1.59
N VAL A 279 18.49 -9.90 2.88
CA VAL A 279 19.12 -8.65 3.35
C VAL A 279 20.53 -8.51 2.74
N ASP A 280 21.35 -9.55 2.84
CA ASP A 280 22.70 -9.56 2.26
C ASP A 280 22.71 -9.37 0.74
N MET A 281 21.78 -10.03 0.04
CA MET A 281 21.63 -9.90 -1.41
C MET A 281 21.29 -8.45 -1.80
N TYR A 282 20.30 -7.85 -1.16
CA TYR A 282 19.85 -6.50 -1.47
C TYR A 282 20.85 -5.43 -1.04
N ALA A 283 21.59 -5.64 0.06
CA ALA A 283 22.68 -4.76 0.48
C ALA A 283 23.81 -4.69 -0.55
N ARG A 284 24.10 -5.80 -1.26
CA ARG A 284 25.17 -5.88 -2.27
C ARG A 284 24.75 -5.40 -3.66
N ASP A 285 23.46 -5.49 -3.98
CA ASP A 285 22.94 -5.21 -5.31
C ASP A 285 21.61 -4.44 -5.25
N GLN A 286 21.69 -3.12 -5.49
CA GLN A 286 20.52 -2.25 -5.54
C GLN A 286 19.59 -2.60 -6.72
N ASN A 287 20.13 -3.04 -7.85
CA ASN A 287 19.30 -3.38 -9.01
C ASN A 287 18.48 -4.64 -8.75
N LEU A 288 19.07 -5.60 -8.05
CA LEU A 288 18.37 -6.79 -7.55
C LEU A 288 17.23 -6.40 -6.60
N PHE A 289 17.51 -5.55 -5.60
CA PHE A 289 16.48 -5.01 -4.71
C PHE A 289 15.35 -4.34 -5.50
N PHE A 290 15.69 -3.42 -6.39
CA PHE A 290 14.72 -2.65 -7.18
C PHE A 290 13.82 -3.54 -8.03
N ARG A 291 14.40 -4.55 -8.69
CA ARG A 291 13.65 -5.50 -9.51
C ARG A 291 12.68 -6.32 -8.68
N ASP A 292 13.12 -6.82 -7.53
CA ASP A 292 12.30 -7.69 -6.68
C ASP A 292 11.24 -6.87 -5.91
N PHE A 293 11.56 -5.63 -5.52
CA PHE A 293 10.60 -4.66 -4.97
C PHE A 293 9.49 -4.32 -5.99
N ALA A 294 9.87 -4.00 -7.23
CA ALA A 294 8.92 -3.73 -8.31
C ALA A 294 7.95 -4.90 -8.51
N ARG A 295 8.45 -6.14 -8.61
CA ARG A 295 7.62 -7.34 -8.76
C ARG A 295 6.69 -7.56 -7.55
N ALA A 296 7.20 -7.36 -6.33
CA ALA A 296 6.40 -7.50 -5.12
C ALA A 296 5.29 -6.44 -5.05
N MET A 297 5.58 -5.20 -5.46
CA MET A 297 4.60 -4.11 -5.56
C MET A 297 3.54 -4.36 -6.65
N GLU A 298 3.92 -4.90 -7.81
CA GLU A 298 2.98 -5.31 -8.86
C GLU A 298 2.03 -6.40 -8.35
N LYS A 299 2.57 -7.40 -7.64
CA LYS A 299 1.79 -8.47 -7.01
C LYS A 299 0.86 -7.93 -5.91
N LEU A 300 1.38 -7.08 -5.02
CA LEU A 300 0.59 -6.41 -3.98
C LEU A 300 -0.54 -5.58 -4.59
N GLY A 301 -0.26 -4.88 -5.69
CA GLY A 301 -1.23 -4.07 -6.38
C GLY A 301 -2.43 -4.84 -6.94
N VAL A 302 -2.33 -6.15 -7.15
CA VAL A 302 -3.44 -6.98 -7.64
C VAL A 302 -4.02 -7.89 -6.55
N TYR A 303 -3.54 -7.79 -5.32
CA TYR A 303 -4.05 -8.57 -4.21
C TYR A 303 -5.45 -8.12 -3.80
N GLY A 304 -6.39 -9.06 -3.70
CA GLY A 304 -7.75 -8.84 -3.18
C GLY A 304 -8.58 -7.76 -3.89
N VAL A 305 -8.21 -7.40 -5.13
CA VAL A 305 -8.86 -6.32 -5.89
C VAL A 305 -10.35 -6.59 -6.13
N LYS A 306 -11.13 -5.53 -6.15
CA LYS A 306 -12.54 -5.57 -6.60
C LYS A 306 -12.61 -5.12 -8.06
N THR A 307 -13.42 -5.78 -8.86
CA THR A 307 -13.67 -5.44 -10.26
C THR A 307 -15.17 -5.48 -10.57
N GLY A 308 -15.59 -4.92 -11.71
CA GLY A 308 -16.98 -4.98 -12.15
C GLY A 308 -17.97 -4.48 -11.08
N ARG A 309 -18.89 -5.37 -10.66
CA ARG A 309 -19.92 -5.09 -9.63
C ARG A 309 -19.45 -5.33 -8.19
N GLY A 310 -18.22 -5.82 -7.99
CA GLY A 310 -17.67 -6.15 -6.67
C GLY A 310 -17.38 -4.92 -5.79
N GLY A 311 -17.36 -3.72 -6.36
CA GLY A 311 -17.18 -2.45 -5.66
C GLY A 311 -17.89 -1.32 -6.38
N GLU A 312 -17.49 -0.08 -6.12
CA GLU A 312 -18.02 1.13 -6.76
C GLU A 312 -16.93 2.07 -7.28
N ILE A 313 -17.35 3.18 -7.87
CA ILE A 313 -16.49 4.34 -8.09
C ILE A 313 -16.99 5.41 -7.13
N ARG A 314 -16.27 5.65 -6.04
CA ARG A 314 -16.69 6.63 -5.04
C ARG A 314 -16.61 8.04 -5.61
N HIS A 315 -17.56 8.92 -5.28
CA HIS A 315 -17.47 10.35 -5.63
C HIS A 315 -16.40 11.05 -4.79
N ARG A 316 -16.29 10.66 -3.52
CA ARG A 316 -15.27 11.11 -2.58
C ARG A 316 -14.58 9.90 -1.97
N CYS A 317 -13.25 9.93 -1.90
CA CYS A 317 -12.51 8.79 -1.38
C CYS A 317 -12.68 8.54 0.12
N ASP A 318 -13.32 9.44 0.85
CA ASP A 318 -13.51 9.32 2.29
C ASP A 318 -14.91 8.87 2.69
N ALA A 319 -15.81 8.63 1.73
CA ALA A 319 -17.19 8.22 1.97
C ALA A 319 -17.66 7.20 0.93
N ILE A 320 -18.45 6.23 1.38
CA ILE A 320 -19.22 5.33 0.49
C ILE A 320 -20.31 6.16 -0.18
N ASN A 321 -20.65 5.86 -1.44
CA ASN A 321 -21.69 6.58 -2.19
C ASN A 321 -23.10 6.41 -1.59
#